data_AF-A0A852Z1J2-F1
#
_entry.id   AF-A0A852Z1J2-F1
#
_cell.length_a   1.000
_cell.length_b   1.000
_cell.length_c   1.000
_cell.angle_alpha   90.00
_cell.angle_beta   90.00
_cell.angle_gamma   90.00
#
_symmetry.space_group_name_H-M   'P 1'
#
loop_
_entity.id
_entity.type
_entity.pdbx_description
1 polymer ?
#
loop_
_entity_poly.entity_id
_entity_poly.type
_entity_poly.pdbx_seq_one_letter_code
_entity_poly.pdbx_strand_id
1 'polypeptide(L)'
;MTNGAELERVELPSRFFGEGITVVGDRIWQLSWKSGTAFLRDRATLREKRRASYDGEGWGLCSSGGRLVMSDGSEELTFRDPNTFAERGRVTVRLGGEPVEELNELECVDGSVWANVWKTDRIVRIDPDSGRVTAVVNASGLLDESAESGAGVLNGTAATDAEGEFLLTGKYWPKMFRVRFVPE
;
A
#
# COMPACT_ATOMS: atom_id res chain seq x y z
N MET A 1 -10.73 -3.11 18.73
CA MET A 1 -10.93 -2.33 17.49
C MET A 1 -12.08 -1.38 17.73
N THR A 2 -11.93 -0.12 17.34
CA THR A 2 -12.99 0.89 17.42
C THR A 2 -14.00 0.67 16.28
N ASN A 3 -15.06 1.49 16.24
CA ASN A 3 -16.16 1.40 15.27
C ASN A 3 -15.81 1.87 13.84
N GLY A 4 -14.53 2.13 13.53
CA GLY A 4 -14.11 2.64 12.22
C GLY A 4 -14.56 4.08 11.91
N ALA A 5 -15.00 4.85 12.90
CA ALA A 5 -15.39 6.24 12.69
C ALA A 5 -14.20 7.10 12.25
N GLU A 6 -14.42 7.90 11.21
CA GLU A 6 -13.48 8.91 10.73
C GLU A 6 -13.33 10.02 11.79
N LEU A 7 -12.10 10.24 12.25
CA LEU A 7 -11.80 11.27 13.26
C LEU A 7 -11.37 12.60 12.64
N GLU A 8 -10.70 12.54 11.48
CA GLU A 8 -10.21 13.72 10.76
C GLU A 8 -10.14 13.42 9.26
N ARG A 9 -10.42 14.43 8.44
CA ARG A 9 -10.39 14.33 6.98
C ARG A 9 -10.00 15.66 6.34
N VAL A 10 -9.26 15.57 5.25
CA VAL A 10 -9.02 16.69 4.34
C VAL A 10 -9.30 16.20 2.93
N GLU A 11 -10.17 16.93 2.22
CA GLU A 11 -10.48 16.64 0.82
C GLU A 11 -9.28 16.91 -0.08
N LEU A 12 -9.05 16.00 -1.03
CA LEU A 12 -8.20 16.31 -2.17
C LEU A 12 -8.97 17.23 -3.13
N PRO A 13 -8.27 18.19 -3.80
CA PRO A 13 -8.90 18.92 -4.89
C PRO A 13 -9.43 17.95 -5.96
N SER A 14 -10.64 18.18 -6.46
CA SER A 14 -11.39 17.25 -7.31
C SER A 14 -10.69 16.79 -8.60
N ARG A 15 -9.64 17.49 -9.05
CA ARG A 15 -8.81 17.09 -10.19
C ARG A 15 -7.86 15.92 -9.87
N PHE A 16 -7.72 15.54 -8.60
CA PHE A 16 -6.86 14.46 -8.16
C PHE A 16 -7.69 13.26 -7.71
N PHE A 17 -7.23 12.07 -8.08
CA PHE A 17 -7.69 10.81 -7.51
C PHE A 17 -6.61 10.31 -6.56
N GLY A 18 -6.92 10.17 -5.27
CA GLY A 18 -5.95 9.76 -4.25
C GLY A 18 -5.69 8.26 -4.28
N GLU A 19 -4.44 7.87 -4.06
CA GLU A 19 -3.99 6.48 -4.00
C GLU A 19 -3.17 6.26 -2.72
N GLY A 20 -2.18 5.37 -2.75
CA GLY A 20 -1.39 4.90 -1.61
C GLY A 20 -0.83 6.02 -0.73
N ILE A 21 -0.84 5.77 0.58
CA ILE A 21 -0.31 6.68 1.59
C ILE A 21 0.63 5.95 2.53
N THR A 22 1.61 6.65 3.09
CA THR A 22 2.43 6.10 4.17
C THR A 22 2.89 7.16 5.15
N VAL A 23 3.16 6.73 6.38
CA VAL A 23 3.66 7.58 7.46
C VAL A 23 5.20 7.58 7.45
N VAL A 24 5.79 8.77 7.54
CA VAL A 24 7.24 8.96 7.73
C VAL A 24 7.47 9.96 8.85
N GLY A 25 7.63 9.46 10.08
CA GLY A 25 7.78 10.30 11.27
C GLY A 25 6.55 11.16 11.55
N ASP A 26 6.72 12.49 11.48
CA ASP A 26 5.69 13.51 11.67
C ASP A 26 4.93 13.86 10.38
N ARG A 27 5.18 13.12 9.29
CA ARG A 27 4.66 13.40 7.95
C ARG A 27 3.90 12.23 7.37
N ILE A 28 3.00 12.53 6.43
CA ILE A 28 2.33 11.55 5.58
C ILE A 28 2.65 11.88 4.12
N TRP A 29 3.06 10.87 3.36
CA TRP A 29 3.06 10.95 1.90
C TRP A 29 1.79 10.34 1.35
N GLN A 30 1.20 10.95 0.33
CA GLN A 30 0.02 10.46 -0.38
C GLN A 30 0.20 10.59 -1.88
N LEU A 31 -0.02 9.51 -2.61
CA LEU A 31 0.02 9.46 -4.07
C LEU A 31 -1.28 9.96 -4.70
N SER A 32 -1.20 10.21 -5.99
CA SER A 32 -2.35 10.34 -6.86
C SER A 32 -2.25 9.38 -8.04
N TRP A 33 -3.39 8.95 -8.59
CA TRP A 33 -3.36 7.89 -9.59
C TRP A 33 -2.60 8.28 -10.87
N LYS A 34 -3.17 9.15 -11.72
CA LYS A 34 -2.58 9.49 -13.04
C LYS A 34 -1.92 10.86 -13.12
N SER A 35 -1.95 11.63 -12.03
CA SER A 35 -1.52 13.04 -12.09
C SER A 35 -0.03 13.26 -11.84
N GLY A 36 0.72 12.19 -11.53
CA GLY A 36 2.16 12.28 -11.25
C GLY A 36 2.47 13.17 -10.05
N THR A 37 1.60 13.24 -9.05
CA THR A 37 1.72 14.14 -7.89
C THR A 37 1.69 13.39 -6.58
N ALA A 38 2.71 13.59 -5.74
CA ALA A 38 2.76 13.15 -4.36
C ALA A 38 2.57 14.34 -3.41
N PHE A 39 1.68 14.20 -2.44
CA PHE A 39 1.38 15.21 -1.43
C PHE A 39 2.13 14.85 -0.14
N LEU A 40 2.92 15.78 0.37
CA LEU A 40 3.47 15.70 1.72
C LEU A 40 2.58 16.46 2.66
N ARG A 41 2.12 15.80 3.72
CA ARG A 41 1.21 16.36 4.71
C ARG A 41 1.82 16.30 6.11
N ASP A 42 1.37 17.20 6.96
CA ASP A 42 1.53 17.09 8.40
C ASP A 42 0.70 15.91 8.92
N ARG A 43 1.29 15.01 9.73
CA ARG A 43 0.56 13.84 10.25
C ARG A 43 -0.51 14.21 11.28
N ALA A 44 -0.27 15.26 12.07
CA ALA A 44 -1.16 15.63 13.17
C ALA A 44 -2.35 16.47 12.73
N THR A 45 -2.24 17.18 11.61
CA THR A 45 -3.27 18.13 11.13
C THR A 45 -3.74 17.86 9.70
N LEU A 46 -3.16 16.85 9.02
CA LEU A 46 -3.37 16.50 7.61
C LEU A 46 -3.13 17.64 6.59
N ARG A 47 -2.65 18.80 7.05
CA ARG A 47 -2.39 19.98 6.22
C ARG A 47 -1.29 19.66 5.23
N GLU A 48 -1.53 20.02 3.97
CA GLU A 48 -0.53 19.93 2.92
C GLU A 48 0.66 20.84 3.25
N LYS A 49 1.86 20.24 3.32
CA LYS A 49 3.13 20.94 3.55
C LYS A 49 3.80 21.27 2.21
N ARG A 50 3.82 20.31 1.27
CA ARG A 50 4.39 20.48 -0.08
C ARG A 50 3.87 19.40 -1.04
N ARG A 51 4.24 19.54 -2.31
CA ARG A 51 4.07 18.51 -3.33
C ARG A 51 5.42 18.10 -3.91
N ALA A 52 5.44 16.93 -4.53
CA ALA A 52 6.50 16.47 -5.41
C ALA A 52 5.88 15.85 -6.66
N SER A 53 6.63 15.84 -7.76
CA SER A 53 6.22 15.19 -9.01
C SER A 53 6.91 13.84 -9.17
N TYR A 54 6.25 12.94 -9.89
CA TYR A 54 6.80 11.69 -10.37
C TYR A 54 6.22 11.34 -11.73
N ASP A 55 6.95 10.52 -12.48
CA ASP A 55 6.51 10.01 -13.77
C ASP A 55 5.64 8.76 -13.58
N GLY A 56 4.71 8.54 -14.52
CA GLY A 56 3.82 7.38 -14.51
C GLY A 56 2.62 7.49 -13.56
N GLU A 57 2.04 6.33 -13.25
CA GLU A 57 0.96 6.22 -12.27
C GLU A 57 1.52 6.03 -10.84
N GLY A 58 0.69 6.21 -9.82
CA GLY A 58 1.02 5.85 -8.44
C GLY A 58 -0.11 5.11 -7.77
N TRP A 59 0.17 3.93 -7.22
CA TRP A 59 -0.83 3.00 -6.69
C TRP A 59 -0.63 2.77 -5.18
N GLY A 60 0.38 2.01 -4.77
CA GLY A 60 0.70 1.77 -3.37
C GLY A 60 1.95 2.52 -2.91
N LEU A 61 2.03 2.78 -1.60
CA LEU A 61 3.17 3.46 -1.00
C LEU A 61 3.41 2.94 0.42
N CYS A 62 4.64 2.52 0.72
CA CYS A 62 5.05 2.23 2.10
C CYS A 62 6.43 2.80 2.41
N SER A 63 6.81 2.81 3.70
CA SER A 63 8.10 3.33 4.18
C SER A 63 8.89 2.21 4.85
N SER A 64 10.11 1.96 4.40
CA SER A 64 11.01 0.95 4.98
C SER A 64 12.44 1.48 5.03
N GLY A 65 13.12 1.37 6.18
CA GLY A 65 14.56 1.56 6.28
C GLY A 65 15.09 2.91 5.75
N GLY A 66 14.34 4.00 5.88
CA GLY A 66 14.75 5.32 5.39
C GLY A 66 14.55 5.56 3.89
N ARG A 67 13.80 4.68 3.21
CA ARG A 67 13.29 4.87 1.84
C ARG A 67 11.78 4.69 1.80
N LEU A 68 11.17 5.30 0.79
CA LEU A 68 9.81 4.98 0.37
C LEU A 68 9.86 3.89 -0.70
N VAL A 69 8.84 3.04 -0.73
CA VAL A 69 8.62 2.04 -1.78
C VAL A 69 7.28 2.34 -2.42
N MET A 70 7.25 2.48 -3.74
CA MET A 70 6.06 2.82 -4.50
C MET A 70 5.80 1.78 -5.58
N SER A 71 4.55 1.38 -5.73
CA SER A 71 4.04 0.60 -6.87
C SER A 71 3.21 1.49 -7.80
N ASP A 72 3.04 1.04 -9.03
CA ASP A 72 2.28 1.74 -10.08
C ASP A 72 1.39 0.80 -10.91
N GLY A 73 1.16 -0.42 -10.41
CA GLY A 73 0.45 -1.48 -11.14
C GLY A 73 1.33 -2.31 -12.08
N SER A 74 2.58 -1.91 -12.33
CA SER A 74 3.55 -2.74 -13.05
C SER A 74 4.18 -3.80 -12.14
N GLU A 75 5.15 -4.53 -12.68
CA GLU A 75 6.02 -5.46 -11.97
C GLU A 75 7.16 -4.78 -11.18
N GLU A 76 7.32 -3.47 -11.28
CA GLU A 76 8.40 -2.73 -10.63
C GLU A 76 7.96 -2.13 -9.29
N LEU A 77 8.86 -2.20 -8.30
CA LEU A 77 8.80 -1.34 -7.13
C LEU A 77 9.85 -0.23 -7.25
N THR A 78 9.40 1.01 -7.17
CA THR A 78 10.27 2.20 -7.24
C THR A 78 10.65 2.66 -5.83
N PHE A 79 11.94 2.82 -5.57
CA PHE A 79 12.44 3.41 -4.33
C PHE A 79 12.51 4.91 -4.43
N ARG A 80 12.01 5.62 -3.41
CA ARG A 80 12.01 7.08 -3.39
C ARG A 80 12.59 7.64 -2.11
N ASP A 81 13.20 8.82 -2.22
CA ASP A 81 13.72 9.57 -1.09
C ASP A 81 12.57 10.07 -0.20
N PRO A 82 12.57 9.81 1.12
CA PRO A 82 11.47 10.21 2.00
C PRO A 82 11.39 11.72 2.21
N ASN A 83 12.48 12.46 1.96
CA ASN A 83 12.57 13.90 2.18
C ASN A 83 12.31 14.72 0.93
N THR A 84 12.64 14.21 -0.26
CA THR A 84 12.46 14.92 -1.55
C THR A 84 11.42 14.27 -2.46
N PHE A 85 11.18 12.96 -2.31
CA PHE A 85 10.41 12.08 -3.20
C PHE A 85 11.11 11.71 -4.52
N ALA A 86 12.38 12.08 -4.68
CA ALA A 86 13.18 11.72 -5.84
C ALA A 86 13.36 10.20 -5.95
N GLU A 87 13.30 9.65 -7.16
CA GLU A 87 13.64 8.24 -7.41
C GLU A 87 15.08 7.95 -6.99
N ARG A 88 15.28 6.80 -6.34
CA ARG A 88 16.56 6.29 -5.86
C ARG A 88 16.97 4.99 -6.54
N GLY A 89 16.03 4.33 -7.22
CA GLY A 89 16.22 3.06 -7.90
C GLY A 89 14.90 2.31 -8.04
N ARG A 90 14.98 1.11 -8.61
CA ARG A 90 13.83 0.23 -8.82
C ARG A 90 14.23 -1.22 -8.68
N VAL A 91 13.25 -2.10 -8.49
CA VAL A 91 13.45 -3.55 -8.56
C VAL A 91 12.24 -4.22 -9.20
N THR A 92 12.50 -5.19 -10.10
CA THR A 92 11.47 -6.05 -10.67
C THR A 92 11.06 -7.12 -9.68
N VAL A 93 9.76 -7.24 -9.42
CA VAL A 93 9.20 -8.26 -8.53
C VAL A 93 9.04 -9.57 -9.27
N ARG A 94 9.55 -10.66 -8.69
CA ARG A 94 9.50 -12.00 -9.31
C ARG A 94 9.05 -13.10 -8.36
N LEU A 95 8.15 -13.95 -8.81
CA LEU A 95 7.74 -15.19 -8.16
C LEU A 95 8.21 -16.38 -8.98
N GLY A 96 9.15 -17.18 -8.44
CA GLY A 96 9.68 -18.34 -9.17
C GLY A 96 10.41 -17.99 -10.48
N GLY A 97 10.88 -16.74 -10.62
CA GLY A 97 11.54 -16.24 -11.84
C GLY A 97 10.62 -15.41 -12.74
N GLU A 98 9.31 -15.59 -12.64
CA GLU A 98 8.32 -14.85 -13.44
C GLU A 98 7.97 -13.50 -12.81
N PRO A 99 7.83 -12.43 -13.60
CA PRO A 99 7.37 -11.13 -13.11
C PRO A 99 6.00 -11.21 -12.43
N VAL A 100 5.78 -10.37 -11.42
CA VAL A 100 4.48 -10.20 -10.76
C VAL A 100 3.97 -8.80 -11.02
N GLU A 101 3.04 -8.66 -11.95
CA GLU A 101 2.36 -7.40 -12.27
C GLU A 101 1.20 -7.10 -11.30
N GLU A 102 0.52 -5.97 -11.51
CA GLU A 102 -0.68 -5.55 -10.79
C GLU A 102 -0.43 -5.33 -9.28
N LEU A 103 0.80 -4.95 -8.93
CA LEU A 103 1.18 -4.57 -7.56
C LEU A 103 0.44 -3.29 -7.17
N ASN A 104 -0.41 -3.41 -6.15
CA ASN A 104 -1.30 -2.32 -5.73
C ASN A 104 -0.86 -1.79 -4.36
N GLU A 105 -1.74 -1.80 -3.36
CA GLU A 105 -1.44 -1.31 -2.02
C GLU A 105 -0.24 -2.06 -1.39
N LEU A 106 0.59 -1.30 -0.66
CA LEU A 106 1.86 -1.77 -0.09
C LEU A 106 1.91 -1.54 1.41
N GLU A 107 2.45 -2.51 2.14
CA GLU A 107 2.83 -2.35 3.54
C GLU A 107 4.26 -2.79 3.79
N CYS A 108 5.02 -1.97 4.53
CA CYS A 108 6.43 -2.21 4.81
C CYS A 108 6.61 -2.60 6.28
N VAL A 109 6.93 -3.87 6.56
CA VAL A 109 7.14 -4.36 7.93
C VAL A 109 8.20 -5.46 7.95
N ASP A 110 9.01 -5.50 9.02
CA ASP A 110 10.08 -6.49 9.24
C ASP A 110 11.03 -6.67 8.04
N GLY A 111 11.41 -5.55 7.43
CA GLY A 111 12.31 -5.51 6.27
C GLY A 111 11.71 -6.02 4.95
N SER A 112 10.44 -6.43 4.95
CA SER A 112 9.72 -6.91 3.78
C SER A 112 8.74 -5.87 3.25
N VAL A 113 8.38 -6.00 1.97
CA VAL A 113 7.25 -5.29 1.37
C VAL A 113 6.12 -6.30 1.14
N TRP A 114 4.96 -6.05 1.70
CA TRP A 114 3.74 -6.79 1.40
C TRP A 114 2.95 -6.02 0.35
N ALA A 115 2.53 -6.70 -0.71
CA ALA A 115 1.77 -6.06 -1.78
C ALA A 115 0.47 -6.82 -2.06
N ASN A 116 -0.65 -6.10 -2.09
CA ASN A 116 -1.86 -6.61 -2.71
C ASN A 116 -1.63 -6.77 -4.23
N VAL A 117 -2.09 -7.88 -4.81
CA VAL A 117 -2.08 -8.09 -6.27
C VAL A 117 -3.49 -7.84 -6.80
N TRP A 118 -3.67 -6.75 -7.56
CA TRP A 118 -4.99 -6.28 -7.99
C TRP A 118 -5.77 -7.35 -8.77
N LYS A 119 -7.09 -7.35 -8.59
CA LYS A 119 -8.03 -8.35 -9.13
C LYS A 119 -7.80 -9.79 -8.66
N THR A 120 -7.04 -9.99 -7.58
CA THR A 120 -6.87 -11.30 -6.93
C THR A 120 -7.03 -11.17 -5.42
N ASP A 121 -7.24 -12.30 -4.74
CA ASP A 121 -7.21 -12.37 -3.27
C ASP A 121 -5.82 -12.69 -2.72
N ARG A 122 -4.76 -12.33 -3.47
CA ARG A 122 -3.38 -12.63 -3.08
C ARG A 122 -2.67 -11.41 -2.51
N ILE A 123 -1.87 -11.66 -1.49
CA ILE A 123 -0.89 -10.71 -0.96
C ILE A 123 0.48 -11.39 -1.07
N VAL A 124 1.47 -10.71 -1.64
CA VAL A 124 2.82 -11.25 -1.80
C VAL A 124 3.79 -10.57 -0.84
N ARG A 125 4.67 -11.35 -0.21
CA ARG A 125 5.80 -10.83 0.57
C ARG A 125 7.02 -10.74 -0.33
N ILE A 126 7.59 -9.56 -0.46
CA ILE A 126 8.66 -9.23 -1.38
C ILE A 126 9.90 -8.83 -0.57
N ASP A 127 11.03 -9.43 -0.90
CA ASP A 127 12.34 -8.93 -0.51
C ASP A 127 12.65 -7.67 -1.33
N PRO A 128 12.71 -6.47 -0.74
CA PRO A 128 12.90 -5.23 -1.50
C PRO A 128 14.31 -5.11 -2.09
N ASP A 129 15.31 -5.84 -1.61
CA ASP A 129 16.67 -5.70 -2.14
C ASP A 129 16.87 -6.55 -3.41
N SER A 130 16.13 -7.65 -3.54
CA SER A 130 16.22 -8.56 -4.69
C SER A 130 14.97 -8.61 -5.58
N GLY A 131 13.83 -8.07 -5.12
CA GLY A 131 12.52 -8.20 -5.78
C GLY A 131 11.91 -9.60 -5.69
N ARG A 132 12.53 -10.53 -4.96
CA ARG A 132 12.06 -11.91 -4.91
C ARG A 132 10.84 -12.02 -4.01
N VAL A 133 9.77 -12.62 -4.51
CA VAL A 133 8.64 -13.03 -3.67
C VAL A 133 9.09 -14.19 -2.78
N THR A 134 8.93 -14.02 -1.48
CA THR A 134 9.33 -14.97 -0.44
C THR A 134 8.16 -15.64 0.27
N ALA A 135 6.94 -15.14 0.08
CA ALA A 135 5.70 -15.78 0.51
C ALA A 135 4.52 -15.28 -0.32
N VAL A 136 3.48 -16.10 -0.44
CA VAL A 136 2.19 -15.74 -1.03
C VAL A 136 1.11 -16.09 -0.02
N VAL A 137 0.28 -15.11 0.34
CA VAL A 137 -0.87 -15.28 1.22
C VAL A 137 -2.12 -15.38 0.36
N ASN A 138 -2.93 -16.39 0.62
CA ASN A 138 -4.29 -16.47 0.11
C ASN A 138 -5.25 -15.85 1.13
N ALA A 139 -5.87 -14.73 0.75
CA ALA A 139 -6.85 -14.00 1.56
C ALA A 139 -8.30 -14.21 1.07
N SER A 140 -8.54 -15.25 0.24
CA SER A 140 -9.89 -15.61 -0.20
C SER A 140 -10.75 -16.07 0.98
N GLY A 141 -12.06 -15.85 0.91
CA GLY A 141 -12.99 -16.32 1.95
C GLY A 141 -13.04 -15.45 3.21
N LEU A 142 -12.43 -14.26 3.18
CA LEU A 142 -12.59 -13.27 4.26
C LEU A 142 -14.02 -12.72 4.32
N LEU A 143 -14.65 -12.49 3.16
CA LEU A 143 -16.04 -12.09 3.07
C LEU A 143 -16.96 -13.31 2.97
N ASP A 144 -18.14 -13.18 3.58
CA ASP A 144 -19.27 -14.08 3.31
C ASP A 144 -20.03 -13.62 2.05
N GLU A 145 -20.80 -14.52 1.42
CA GLU A 145 -21.53 -14.23 0.18
C GLU A 145 -22.41 -12.97 0.26
N SER A 146 -22.96 -12.67 1.44
CA SER A 146 -23.81 -11.50 1.64
C SER A 146 -23.01 -10.19 1.65
N ALA A 147 -21.79 -10.22 2.20
CA ALA A 147 -20.88 -9.09 2.25
C ALA A 147 -20.17 -8.84 0.91
N GLU A 148 -20.05 -9.86 0.04
CA GLU A 148 -19.50 -9.71 -1.30
C GLU A 148 -20.42 -8.91 -2.24
N SER A 149 -21.74 -8.93 -1.99
CA SER A 149 -22.73 -8.19 -2.77
C SER A 149 -22.61 -6.68 -2.53
N GLY A 150 -21.69 -6.03 -3.25
CA GLY A 150 -21.39 -4.60 -3.16
C GLY A 150 -19.96 -4.29 -2.70
N ALA A 151 -19.20 -5.31 -2.29
CA ALA A 151 -17.77 -5.18 -2.06
C ALA A 151 -17.01 -5.06 -3.39
N GLY A 152 -15.98 -4.22 -3.40
CA GLY A 152 -14.94 -4.25 -4.41
C GLY A 152 -13.84 -5.25 -4.05
N VAL A 153 -12.70 -5.13 -4.74
CA VAL A 153 -11.55 -6.03 -4.59
C VAL A 153 -10.82 -5.83 -3.25
N LEU A 154 -10.14 -6.89 -2.78
CA LEU A 154 -9.13 -6.83 -1.72
C LEU A 154 -8.09 -5.75 -2.05
N ASN A 155 -7.89 -4.80 -1.14
CA ASN A 155 -6.92 -3.72 -1.26
C ASN A 155 -6.82 -2.93 0.06
N GLY A 156 -5.65 -2.95 0.69
CA GLY A 156 -5.41 -2.32 1.99
C GLY A 156 -4.91 -3.33 3.00
N THR A 157 -3.62 -3.23 3.31
CA THR A 157 -2.88 -4.04 4.27
C THR A 157 -2.18 -3.10 5.24
N ALA A 158 -2.32 -3.32 6.54
CA ALA A 158 -1.58 -2.55 7.54
C ALA A 158 -1.06 -3.47 8.63
N ALA A 159 0.23 -3.39 8.95
CA ALA A 159 0.78 -4.08 10.11
C ALA A 159 0.26 -3.42 11.40
N THR A 160 0.10 -4.22 12.44
CA THR A 160 -0.23 -3.73 13.77
C THR A 160 1.03 -3.66 14.65
N ASP A 161 0.89 -3.12 15.86
CA ASP A 161 1.98 -3.16 16.85
C ASP A 161 2.30 -4.59 17.33
N ALA A 162 1.42 -5.55 17.08
CA ALA A 162 1.65 -6.95 17.40
C ALA A 162 2.34 -7.65 16.23
N GLU A 163 3.49 -8.29 16.53
CA GLU A 163 4.29 -9.01 15.55
C GLU A 163 3.45 -10.08 14.81
N GLY A 164 3.55 -10.05 13.48
CA GLY A 164 2.85 -10.96 12.57
C GLY A 164 1.34 -10.76 12.47
N GLU A 165 0.79 -9.70 13.07
CA GLU A 165 -0.62 -9.35 12.98
C GLU A 165 -0.86 -8.17 12.04
N PHE A 166 -1.83 -8.34 11.15
CA PHE A 166 -2.19 -7.38 10.10
C PHE A 166 -3.68 -7.03 10.18
N LEU A 167 -4.01 -5.86 9.66
CA LEU A 167 -5.35 -5.46 9.29
C LEU A 167 -5.49 -5.54 7.77
N LEU A 168 -6.51 -6.26 7.31
CA LEU A 168 -6.87 -6.38 5.90
C LEU A 168 -8.25 -5.80 5.64
N THR A 169 -8.41 -5.15 4.50
CA THR A 169 -9.70 -4.64 4.01
C THR A 169 -9.72 -4.65 2.47
N GLY A 170 -10.79 -4.12 1.89
CA GLY A 170 -10.90 -3.93 0.45
C GLY A 170 -11.76 -2.72 0.10
N LYS A 171 -11.78 -2.39 -1.19
CA LYS A 171 -12.56 -1.25 -1.70
C LYS A 171 -14.04 -1.50 -1.40
N TYR A 172 -14.68 -0.59 -0.67
CA TYR A 172 -16.09 -0.71 -0.26
C TYR A 172 -16.43 -1.94 0.62
N TRP A 173 -15.44 -2.58 1.24
CA TRP A 173 -15.74 -3.67 2.16
C TRP A 173 -16.47 -3.14 3.40
N PRO A 174 -17.48 -3.85 3.92
CA PRO A 174 -18.21 -3.44 5.12
C PRO A 174 -17.45 -3.73 6.43
N LYS A 175 -16.31 -4.44 6.35
CA LYS A 175 -15.52 -4.94 7.47
C LYS A 175 -14.03 -4.80 7.19
N MET A 176 -13.27 -4.68 8.27
CA MET A 176 -11.81 -4.86 8.29
C MET A 176 -11.50 -6.08 9.16
N PHE A 177 -10.53 -6.88 8.74
CA PHE A 177 -10.16 -8.12 9.39
C PHE A 177 -8.81 -7.97 10.07
N ARG A 178 -8.73 -8.37 11.33
CA ARG A 178 -7.45 -8.57 12.01
C ARG A 178 -7.03 -10.03 11.81
N VAL A 179 -5.88 -10.23 11.22
CA VAL A 179 -5.40 -11.55 10.78
C VAL A 179 -3.96 -11.80 11.20
N ARG A 180 -3.56 -13.07 11.23
CA ARG A 180 -2.16 -13.49 11.27
C ARG A 180 -1.90 -14.37 10.06
N PHE A 181 -0.77 -14.17 9.40
CA PHE A 181 -0.34 -15.06 8.31
C PHE A 181 0.39 -16.26 8.91
N VAL A 182 -0.12 -17.45 8.62
CA VAL A 182 0.45 -18.70 9.09
C VAL A 182 0.95 -19.51 7.88
N PRO A 183 2.05 -20.26 8.02
CA PRO A 183 2.40 -21.28 7.02
C PRO A 183 1.28 -22.30 6.89
N GLU A 184 1.17 -22.89 5.69
CA GLU A 184 0.38 -24.10 5.48
C GLU A 184 0.99 -25.31 6.21
#